data_AF-A0A942GA73-F1
#
_entry.id   AF-A0A942GA73-F1
#
_cell.length_a   1.000
_cell.length_b   1.000
_cell.length_c   1.000
_cell.angle_alpha   90.00
_cell.angle_beta   90.00
_cell.angle_gamma   90.00
#
_symmetry.space_group_name_H-M   'P 1'
#
loop_
_entity.id
_entity.type
_entity.pdbx_description
1 polymer ?
#
loop_
_entity_poly.entity_id
_entity_poly.type
_entity_poly.pdbx_seq_one_letter_code
_entity_poly.pdbx_strand_id
1 'polypeptide(L)'
;MSVLAVVSCSSPGPPSHSPNISISEAENLFDPGGLLHCSGLHDMTPDEAEVYLESRGFRVAWQYWTAEEGAVLRRPPADALIGNAMLQADDEILVFAEPPERNPGRPITDCPN
;
A
#
# COMPACT_ATOMS: atom_id res chain seq x y z
N MET A 1 48.43 30.89 23.82
CA MET A 1 47.78 29.70 24.40
C MET A 1 46.28 29.97 24.40
N SER A 2 45.54 29.18 23.63
CA SER A 2 44.09 29.29 23.39
C SER A 2 43.25 28.90 24.61
N VAL A 3 42.07 29.52 24.77
CA VAL A 3 40.90 28.84 25.36
C VAL A 3 39.63 29.26 24.62
N LEU A 4 38.86 28.25 24.25
CA LEU A 4 37.81 28.24 23.24
C LEU A 4 36.48 28.80 23.76
N ALA A 5 35.75 29.45 22.85
CA ALA A 5 34.37 29.86 23.03
C ALA A 5 33.45 28.65 23.22
N VAL A 6 32.57 28.73 24.22
CA VAL A 6 31.51 27.76 24.47
C VAL A 6 30.38 28.05 23.49
N VAL A 7 30.27 27.25 22.43
CA VAL A 7 29.11 27.25 21.54
C VAL A 7 28.05 26.34 22.17
N SER A 8 26.96 26.94 22.61
CA SER A 8 25.73 26.23 22.95
C SER A 8 25.17 25.61 21.67
N CYS A 9 25.29 24.29 21.52
CA CYS A 9 24.51 23.53 20.54
C CYS A 9 23.05 23.52 20.99
N SER A 10 22.28 24.50 20.53
CA SER A 10 20.83 24.32 20.41
C SER A 10 20.62 23.18 19.43
N SER A 11 20.20 22.01 19.93
CA SER A 11 19.76 20.90 19.10
C SER A 11 18.72 21.42 18.10
N PRO A 12 18.97 21.35 16.78
CA PRO A 12 17.87 21.45 15.85
C PRO A 12 17.00 20.22 16.10
N GLY A 13 15.77 20.44 16.58
CA GLY A 13 14.76 19.39 16.60
C GLY A 13 14.69 18.75 15.22
N PRO A 14 14.45 17.43 15.10
CA PRO A 14 14.31 16.81 13.80
C PRO A 14 13.24 17.59 13.02
N PRO A 15 13.48 17.91 11.73
CA PRO A 15 12.42 18.48 10.92
C PRO A 15 11.26 17.49 10.97
N SER A 16 10.13 17.95 11.50
CA SER A 16 8.85 17.27 11.44
C SER A 16 8.40 17.25 9.98
N HIS A 17 9.06 16.42 9.17
CA HIS A 17 8.52 15.97 7.92
C HIS A 17 7.34 15.08 8.28
N SER A 18 6.14 15.65 8.25
CA SER A 18 4.99 14.87 7.80
C SER A 18 5.47 14.12 6.56
N PRO A 19 5.46 12.79 6.50
CA PRO A 19 5.72 12.11 5.26
C PRO A 19 4.56 12.47 4.35
N ASN A 20 4.76 13.53 3.59
CA ASN A 20 4.03 13.84 2.39
C ASN A 20 4.47 12.73 1.42
N ILE A 21 3.93 11.52 1.65
CA ILE A 21 4.14 10.37 0.77
C ILE A 21 3.49 10.80 -0.53
N SER A 22 4.31 11.38 -1.40
CA SER A 22 3.96 11.60 -2.79
C SER A 22 3.69 10.20 -3.34
N ILE A 23 2.42 9.88 -3.55
CA ILE A 23 1.89 8.61 -4.07
C ILE A 23 2.26 8.48 -5.57
N SER A 24 3.50 8.82 -5.93
CA SER A 24 3.89 9.11 -7.31
C SER A 24 4.90 8.09 -7.86
N GLU A 25 5.55 7.30 -7.00
CA GLU A 25 6.53 6.28 -7.43
C GLU A 25 6.41 4.96 -6.66
N ALA A 26 5.32 4.75 -5.92
CA ALA A 26 5.04 3.40 -5.47
C ALA A 26 4.51 2.63 -6.69
N GLU A 27 5.37 1.77 -7.23
CA GLU A 27 5.08 0.94 -8.40
C GLU A 27 3.74 0.22 -8.17
N ASN A 28 2.76 0.55 -8.99
CA ASN A 28 1.51 -0.18 -9.00
C ASN A 28 1.82 -1.61 -9.42
N LEU A 29 1.66 -2.54 -8.49
CA LEU A 29 2.07 -3.93 -8.67
C LEU A 29 1.23 -4.66 -9.72
N PHE A 30 0.08 -4.08 -10.11
CA PHE A 30 -0.80 -4.60 -11.13
C PHE A 30 -0.62 -3.99 -12.53
N ASP A 31 0.23 -2.98 -12.70
CA ASP A 31 0.53 -2.45 -14.03
C ASP A 31 1.26 -3.51 -14.89
N PRO A 32 1.19 -3.45 -16.24
CA PRO A 32 1.90 -4.38 -17.10
C PRO A 32 3.40 -4.47 -16.77
N GLY A 33 3.87 -5.67 -16.43
CA GLY A 33 5.25 -5.92 -15.97
C GLY A 33 5.46 -5.80 -14.46
N GLY A 34 4.43 -5.40 -13.71
CA GLY A 34 4.42 -5.36 -12.25
C GLY A 34 4.36 -6.76 -11.62
N LEU A 35 4.83 -6.86 -10.38
CA LEU A 35 5.02 -8.14 -9.65
C LEU A 35 3.73 -8.95 -9.43
N LEU A 36 2.59 -8.27 -9.37
CA LEU A 36 1.27 -8.87 -9.15
C LEU A 36 0.37 -8.81 -10.39
N HIS A 37 0.85 -8.30 -11.53
CA HIS A 37 0.06 -8.14 -12.76
C HIS A 37 -0.71 -9.41 -13.16
N CYS A 38 -0.07 -10.58 -13.03
CA CYS A 38 -0.65 -11.88 -13.36
C CYS A 38 -0.89 -12.79 -12.15
N SER A 39 -1.02 -12.21 -10.97
CA SER A 39 -1.21 -12.97 -9.72
C SER A 39 -2.61 -13.55 -9.56
N GLY A 40 -3.61 -13.02 -10.28
CA GLY A 40 -5.02 -13.30 -10.03
C GLY A 40 -5.55 -12.67 -8.74
N LEU A 41 -4.78 -11.82 -8.07
CA LEU A 41 -5.15 -11.24 -6.77
C LEU A 41 -6.42 -10.37 -6.84
N HIS A 42 -6.79 -9.89 -8.03
CA HIS A 42 -8.05 -9.19 -8.26
C HIS A 42 -9.29 -10.09 -8.07
N ASP A 43 -9.15 -11.39 -8.29
CA ASP A 43 -10.23 -12.38 -8.19
C ASP A 43 -10.29 -13.06 -6.82
N MET A 44 -9.33 -12.75 -5.94
CA MET A 44 -9.24 -13.32 -4.59
C MET A 44 -10.07 -12.51 -3.59
N THR A 45 -10.63 -13.21 -2.60
CA THR A 45 -11.14 -12.55 -1.40
C THR A 45 -9.99 -11.91 -0.61
N PRO A 46 -10.26 -10.92 0.26
CA PRO A 46 -9.21 -10.33 1.09
C PRO A 46 -8.43 -11.33 1.94
N ASP A 47 -9.08 -12.37 2.44
CA ASP A 47 -8.43 -13.42 3.23
C ASP A 47 -7.49 -14.27 2.35
N GLU A 48 -7.92 -14.67 1.15
CA GLU A 48 -7.08 -15.40 0.21
C GLU A 48 -5.89 -14.57 -0.28
N ALA A 49 -6.12 -13.29 -0.56
CA ALA A 49 -5.09 -12.37 -0.99
C ALA A 49 -4.03 -12.14 0.10
N GLU A 50 -4.44 -12.01 1.36
CA GLU A 50 -3.50 -11.88 2.47
C GLU A 50 -2.60 -13.11 2.58
N VAL A 51 -3.19 -14.32 2.62
CA VAL A 51 -2.44 -15.58 2.67
C VAL A 51 -1.49 -15.70 1.48
N TYR A 52 -1.94 -15.33 0.29
CA TYR A 52 -1.12 -15.35 -0.91
C TYR A 52 0.09 -14.41 -0.81
N LEU A 53 -0.11 -13.16 -0.39
CA LEU A 53 0.95 -12.16 -0.28
C LEU A 53 1.93 -12.51 0.86
N GLU A 54 1.42 -12.95 2.00
CA GLU A 54 2.25 -13.41 3.12
C GLU A 54 3.09 -14.64 2.74
N SER A 55 2.54 -15.57 1.96
CA SER A 55 3.29 -16.73 1.45
C SER A 55 4.48 -16.35 0.55
N ARG A 56 4.45 -15.14 0.00
CA ARG A 56 5.52 -14.56 -0.83
C ARG A 56 6.50 -13.69 -0.03
N GLY A 57 6.31 -13.59 1.29
CA GLY A 57 7.18 -12.85 2.18
C GLY A 57 6.80 -11.39 2.40
N PHE A 58 5.64 -10.95 1.90
CA PHE A 58 5.18 -9.58 2.09
C PHE A 58 4.39 -9.42 3.39
N ARG A 59 4.51 -8.25 4.01
CA ARG A 59 3.58 -7.80 5.06
C ARG A 59 2.41 -7.09 4.40
N VAL A 60 1.18 -7.36 4.83
CA VAL A 60 -0.01 -6.79 4.17
C VAL A 60 -0.59 -5.66 5.01
N ALA A 61 -0.70 -4.48 4.41
CA ALA A 61 -1.47 -3.36 4.92
C ALA A 61 -2.70 -3.17 4.04
N TRP A 62 -3.82 -2.75 4.64
CA TRP A 62 -5.09 -2.58 3.93
C TRP A 62 -5.52 -1.13 3.90
N GLN A 63 -5.92 -0.65 2.72
CA GLN A 63 -6.71 0.56 2.56
C GLN A 63 -8.05 0.18 1.96
N TYR A 64 -9.11 0.30 2.76
CA TYR A 64 -10.47 -0.01 2.32
C TYR A 64 -11.26 1.28 2.10
N TRP A 65 -11.92 1.40 0.95
CA TRP A 65 -12.84 2.50 0.71
C TRP A 65 -14.21 2.22 1.31
N THR A 66 -14.79 3.20 1.98
CA THR A 66 -16.14 3.12 2.56
C THR A 66 -16.99 4.30 2.07
N ALA A 67 -18.30 4.10 1.97
CA ALA A 67 -19.21 5.18 1.60
C ALA A 67 -19.27 6.30 2.66
N GLU A 68 -19.04 5.95 3.94
CA GLU A 68 -19.16 6.87 5.08
C GLU A 68 -17.89 7.68 5.31
N GLU A 69 -16.72 7.03 5.27
CA GLU A 69 -15.44 7.61 5.71
C GLU A 69 -14.46 7.81 4.54
N GLY A 70 -14.78 7.32 3.34
CA GLY A 70 -13.84 7.25 2.24
C GLY A 70 -12.75 6.20 2.48
N ALA A 71 -11.51 6.48 2.08
CA ALA A 71 -10.39 5.55 2.19
C ALA A 71 -9.87 5.49 3.64
N VAL A 72 -9.95 4.32 4.27
CA VAL A 72 -9.54 4.07 5.66
C VAL A 72 -8.55 2.90 5.75
N LEU A 73 -7.59 3.01 6.67
CA LEU A 73 -6.60 1.95 6.92
C LEU A 73 -7.19 0.88 7.84
N ARG A 74 -7.95 -0.05 7.26
CA ARG A 74 -8.55 -1.17 7.99
C ARG A 74 -8.70 -2.37 7.07
N ARG A 75 -8.75 -3.56 7.68
CA ARG A 75 -9.07 -4.79 6.94
C ARG A 75 -10.45 -4.66 6.28
N PRO A 76 -10.57 -4.94 4.97
CA PRO A 76 -11.86 -4.91 4.29
C PRO A 76 -12.73 -6.11 4.70
N PRO A 77 -14.06 -6.03 4.50
CA PRO A 77 -14.95 -7.19 4.63
C PRO A 77 -14.69 -8.22 3.54
N ALA A 78 -15.10 -9.48 3.75
CA ALA A 78 -14.78 -10.61 2.88
C ALA A 78 -15.32 -10.50 1.44
N ASP A 79 -16.35 -9.68 1.23
CA ASP A 79 -16.97 -9.40 -0.07
C ASP A 79 -16.37 -8.20 -0.81
N ALA A 80 -15.36 -7.55 -0.23
CA ALA A 80 -14.66 -6.45 -0.89
C ALA A 80 -13.83 -6.95 -2.08
N LEU A 81 -13.75 -6.10 -3.10
CA LEU A 81 -12.98 -6.35 -4.31
C LEU A 81 -11.62 -5.66 -4.23
N ILE A 82 -10.57 -6.37 -4.64
CA ILE A 82 -9.22 -5.80 -4.66
C ILE A 82 -9.03 -5.01 -5.95
N GLY A 83 -8.87 -3.70 -5.81
CA GLY A 83 -8.72 -2.78 -6.92
C GLY A 83 -7.27 -2.50 -7.27
N ASN A 84 -6.39 -2.36 -6.27
CA ASN A 84 -4.99 -2.05 -6.52
C ASN A 84 -4.06 -2.55 -5.41
N ALA A 85 -2.75 -2.57 -5.66
CA ALA A 85 -1.73 -2.89 -4.68
C ALA A 85 -0.46 -2.10 -4.97
N MET A 86 0.19 -1.63 -3.92
CA MET A 86 1.40 -0.82 -4.01
C MET A 86 2.43 -1.32 -3.01
N LEU A 87 3.66 -1.51 -3.47
CA LEU A 87 4.77 -1.85 -2.57
C LEU A 87 5.18 -0.60 -1.77
N GLN A 88 5.30 -0.78 -0.47
CA GLN A 88 5.84 0.18 0.49
C GLN A 88 7.25 -0.26 0.93
N ALA A 89 7.87 0.51 1.82
CA ALA A 89 9.15 0.13 2.42
C ALA A 89 9.01 -1.15 3.27
N ASP A 90 10.15 -1.81 3.54
CA ASP A 90 10.26 -2.96 4.44
C ASP A 90 9.39 -4.19 4.05
N ASP A 91 9.28 -4.47 2.74
CA ASP A 91 8.51 -5.58 2.17
C ASP A 91 7.01 -5.54 2.54
N GLU A 92 6.47 -4.36 2.85
CA GLU A 92 5.04 -4.16 3.09
C GLU A 92 4.31 -3.82 1.79
N ILE A 93 3.17 -4.45 1.53
CA ILE A 93 2.28 -4.13 0.40
C ILE A 93 1.00 -3.51 0.95
N LEU A 94 0.68 -2.32 0.47
CA LEU A 94 -0.62 -1.69 0.69
C LEU A 94 -1.60 -2.15 -0.38
N VAL A 95 -2.61 -2.93 0.03
CA VAL A 95 -3.69 -3.41 -0.83
C VAL A 95 -4.89 -2.48 -0.71
N PHE A 96 -5.38 -2.02 -1.86
CA PHE A 96 -6.53 -1.15 -1.99
C PHE A 96 -7.76 -1.99 -2.31
N ALA A 97 -8.70 -2.01 -1.38
CA ALA A 97 -9.95 -2.75 -1.50
C ALA A 97 -11.14 -1.79 -1.53
N GLU A 98 -12.20 -2.20 -2.21
CA GLU A 98 -13.39 -1.39 -2.43
C GLU A 98 -14.65 -2.25 -2.33
N PRO A 99 -15.79 -1.69 -1.91
CA PRO A 99 -17.05 -2.43 -1.91
C PRO A 99 -17.43 -2.78 -3.36
N PRO A 100 -18.10 -3.93 -3.58
CA PRO A 100 -18.49 -4.39 -4.91
C PRO A 100 -19.36 -3.37 -5.67
N GLU A 101 -20.08 -2.53 -4.93
CA GLU A 101 -20.92 -1.45 -5.43
C GLU A 101 -20.14 -0.36 -6.18
N ARG A 102 -18.87 -0.14 -5.80
CA ARG A 102 -17.98 0.85 -6.40
C ARG A 102 -17.22 0.29 -7.61
N ASN A 103 -17.08 -1.03 -7.68
CA ASN A 103 -16.30 -1.71 -8.70
C ASN A 103 -17.08 -2.90 -9.31
N PRO A 104 -18.17 -2.65 -10.06
CA PRO A 104 -19.06 -3.71 -10.55
C PRO A 104 -18.49 -4.55 -11.71
N GLY A 105 -17.21 -4.41 -12.07
CA GLY A 105 -16.65 -5.16 -13.19
C GLY A 105 -15.32 -4.64 -13.66
N ARG A 106 -14.27 -4.76 -12.84
CA ARG A 106 -12.92 -4.66 -13.39
C ARG A 106 -12.71 -5.80 -14.39
N PRO A 107 -12.17 -5.50 -15.59
CA PRO A 107 -11.81 -6.55 -16.52
C PRO A 107 -10.75 -7.43 -15.88
N ILE A 108 -11.01 -8.74 -15.88
CA ILE A 108 -10.03 -9.79 -15.62
C ILE A 108 -8.81 -9.46 -16.48
N THR A 109 -7.66 -9.19 -15.85
CA THR A 109 -6.44 -8.85 -16.57
C THR A 109 -6.03 -10.06 -17.40
N ASP A 110 -6.12 -9.93 -18.73
CA ASP A 110 -5.78 -10.98 -19.69
C ASP A 110 -4.26 -11.19 -19.70
N CYS A 111 -3.78 -12.00 -18.77
CA CYS A 111 -2.40 -12.45 -18.77
C CYS A 111 -2.26 -13.62 -19.74
N PRO A 112 -1.40 -13.52 -20.78
CA PRO A 112 -1.17 -14.64 -21.67
C PRO A 112 -0.56 -15.80 -20.89
N ASN A 113 -1.21 -16.97 -20.99
CA ASN A 113 -0.72 -18.26 -20.49
C ASN A 113 0.68 -18.61 -21.04
#